data_AF-A0AAU1R4B2-F1
#
_entry.id   AF-A0AAU1R4B2-F1
#
_cell.length_a   1.000
_cell.length_b   1.000
_cell.length_c   1.000
_cell.angle_alpha   90.00
_cell.angle_beta   90.00
_cell.angle_gamma   90.00
#
_symmetry.space_group_name_H-M   'P 1'
#
loop_
_entity.id
_entity.type
_entity.pdbx_description
1 polymer ?
#
loop_
_entity_poly.entity_id
_entity_poly.type
_entity_poly.pdbx_seq_one_letter_code
_entity_poly.pdbx_strand_id
1 'polypeptide(L)'
;MSLKHAVLAALLEGEASGYDLAKVFDVAVANFWSATPQQLYRELERLAGDGLVEARVVPQERRPNKRMFTLTDAGRAALDDFALAPPRPTAIRDELMVKIQASDGADPDAVRALVEERMGWARGKLARYERLRERLLDGRDEDTYLRDAERIGPYLTLMRGRSFEEENLRWGERVLDILARRTSHAGRS
;
A
#
# COMPACT_ATOMS: atom_id res chain seq x y z
N MET A 1 12.22 -7.11 5.42
CA MET A 1 11.36 -6.04 5.98
C MET A 1 10.34 -6.70 6.91
N SER A 2 9.87 -6.04 7.96
CA SER A 2 8.98 -6.65 8.96
C SER A 2 7.71 -5.83 9.14
N LEU A 3 6.57 -6.52 9.27
CA LEU A 3 5.27 -5.94 9.61
C LEU A 3 5.36 -5.07 10.87
N LYS A 4 6.26 -5.43 11.79
CA LYS A 4 6.69 -4.64 12.96
C LYS A 4 6.75 -3.13 12.68
N HIS A 5 7.60 -2.71 11.75
CA HIS A 5 7.87 -1.28 11.54
C HIS A 5 6.71 -0.58 10.84
N ALA A 6 5.94 -1.29 10.00
CA ALA A 6 4.71 -0.75 9.43
C ALA A 6 3.66 -0.47 10.51
N VAL A 7 3.54 -1.36 11.50
CA VAL A 7 2.60 -1.17 12.63
C VAL A 7 3.06 -0.03 13.54
N LEU A 8 4.35 0.03 13.87
CA LEU A 8 4.92 1.14 14.65
C LEU A 8 4.72 2.48 13.93
N ALA A 9 4.99 2.54 12.61
CA ALA A 9 4.78 3.75 11.82
C ALA A 9 3.30 4.18 11.79
N ALA A 10 2.35 3.23 11.75
CA ALA A 10 0.93 3.55 11.79
C ALA A 10 0.50 4.18 13.13
N LEU A 11 1.13 3.80 14.24
CA LEU A 11 0.86 4.33 15.58
C LEU A 11 1.51 5.70 15.87
N LEU A 12 2.28 6.27 14.93
CA LEU A 12 2.80 7.62 15.06
C LEU A 12 1.70 8.70 15.05
N GLU A 13 0.48 8.41 14.55
CA GLU A 13 -0.66 9.35 14.60
C GLU A 13 -1.33 9.41 15.98
N GLY A 14 -0.91 8.56 16.91
CA GLY A 14 -1.47 8.46 18.24
C GLY A 14 -2.03 7.07 18.54
N GLU A 15 -2.80 6.98 19.62
CA GLU A 15 -3.38 5.71 20.02
C GLU A 15 -4.46 5.23 19.02
N ALA A 16 -4.44 3.94 18.71
CA ALA A 16 -5.40 3.34 17.79
C ALA A 16 -5.78 1.94 18.27
N SER A 17 -7.02 1.50 18.00
CA SER A 17 -7.31 0.08 18.17
C SER A 17 -6.79 -0.74 17.01
N GLY A 18 -6.67 -2.06 17.22
CA GLY A 18 -6.35 -2.97 16.13
C GLY A 18 -7.36 -2.91 14.96
N TYR A 19 -8.63 -2.55 15.24
CA TYR A 19 -9.62 -2.33 14.17
C TYR A 19 -9.36 -1.04 13.37
N ASP A 20 -8.99 0.05 14.06
CA ASP A 20 -8.64 1.32 13.41
C ASP A 20 -7.37 1.13 12.57
N LEU A 21 -6.36 0.44 13.12
CA LEU A 21 -5.15 0.07 12.40
C LEU A 21 -5.44 -0.83 11.20
N ALA A 22 -6.36 -1.80 11.30
CA ALA A 22 -6.73 -2.64 10.16
C ALA A 22 -7.29 -1.81 9.00
N LYS A 23 -8.07 -0.76 9.29
CA LYS A 23 -8.55 0.18 8.26
C LYS A 23 -7.42 0.99 7.64
N VAL A 24 -6.49 1.49 8.46
CA VAL A 24 -5.30 2.21 7.98
C VAL A 24 -4.45 1.29 7.10
N PHE A 25 -4.30 0.03 7.50
CA PHE A 25 -3.53 -0.96 6.77
C PHE A 25 -4.12 -1.27 5.41
N ASP A 26 -5.45 -1.42 5.36
CA ASP A 26 -6.14 -1.65 4.11
C ASP A 26 -6.03 -0.42 3.17
N VAL A 27 -6.13 0.81 3.69
CA VAL A 27 -6.22 2.02 2.85
C VAL A 27 -4.87 2.66 2.51
N ALA A 28 -4.05 2.96 3.50
CA ALA A 28 -2.86 3.81 3.34
C ALA A 28 -1.57 2.99 3.24
N VAL A 29 -1.47 1.91 4.02
CA VAL A 29 -0.24 1.09 4.08
C VAL A 29 -0.22 -0.01 3.02
N ALA A 30 -1.39 -0.47 2.55
CA ALA A 30 -1.54 -1.50 1.51
C ALA A 30 -0.74 -1.21 0.22
N ASN A 31 -0.38 0.05 0.01
CA ASN A 31 0.36 0.53 -1.17
C ASN A 31 1.79 -0.01 -1.21
N PHE A 32 2.38 -0.27 -0.03
CA PHE A 32 3.76 -0.71 0.11
C PHE A 32 3.93 -1.89 1.08
N TRP A 33 2.90 -2.23 1.85
CA TRP A 33 2.91 -3.37 2.75
C TRP A 33 1.53 -4.03 2.84
N SER A 34 1.44 -5.31 2.48
CA SER A 34 0.22 -6.10 2.66
C SER A 34 0.32 -6.94 3.93
N ALA A 35 -0.73 -6.88 4.74
CA ALA A 35 -0.91 -7.76 5.87
C ALA A 35 -2.39 -8.06 6.06
N THR A 36 -2.72 -9.31 6.36
CA THR A 36 -4.09 -9.66 6.74
C THR A 36 -4.40 -9.08 8.12
N PRO A 37 -5.68 -8.83 8.45
CA PRO A 37 -6.07 -8.42 9.80
C PRO A 37 -5.52 -9.38 10.86
N GLN A 38 -5.54 -10.69 10.61
CA GLN A 38 -5.01 -11.70 11.52
C GLN A 38 -3.49 -11.60 11.72
N GLN A 39 -2.73 -11.19 10.70
CA GLN A 39 -1.30 -10.91 10.85
C GLN A 39 -1.08 -9.64 11.67
N LEU A 40 -1.85 -8.58 11.41
CA LEU A 40 -1.79 -7.34 12.18
C LEU A 40 -2.07 -7.56 13.67
N TYR A 41 -3.15 -8.26 14.02
CA TYR A 41 -3.48 -8.51 15.42
C TYR A 41 -2.40 -9.33 16.13
N ARG A 42 -1.86 -10.37 15.47
CA ARG A 42 -0.75 -11.15 16.03
C ARG A 42 0.50 -10.31 16.25
N GLU A 43 0.80 -9.41 15.31
CA GLU A 43 1.94 -8.52 15.43
C GLU A 43 1.74 -7.51 16.57
N LEU A 44 0.53 -7.00 16.78
CA LEU A 44 0.22 -6.11 17.90
C LEU A 44 0.43 -6.78 19.25
N GLU A 45 0.02 -8.04 19.41
CA GLU A 45 0.31 -8.80 20.64
C GLU A 45 1.81 -8.99 20.85
N ARG A 46 2.54 -9.31 19.78
CA ARG A 46 4.00 -9.49 19.82
C ARG A 46 4.70 -8.20 20.22
N LEU A 47 4.34 -7.09 19.60
CA LEU A 47 4.86 -5.77 19.93
C LEU A 47 4.57 -5.36 21.38
N ALA A 48 3.39 -5.73 21.90
CA ALA A 48 3.03 -5.46 23.29
C ALA A 48 3.87 -6.31 24.26
N GLY A 49 4.06 -7.59 23.94
CA GLY A 49 4.97 -8.47 24.69
C GLY A 49 6.43 -8.01 24.67
N ASP A 50 6.87 -7.41 23.55
CA ASP A 50 8.22 -6.84 23.41
C ASP A 50 8.36 -5.45 24.09
N GLY A 51 7.29 -4.89 24.66
CA GLY A 51 7.30 -3.55 25.28
C GLY A 51 7.44 -2.38 24.30
N LEU A 52 7.21 -2.62 23.00
CA LEU A 52 7.31 -1.60 21.95
C LEU A 52 5.99 -0.85 21.73
N VAL A 53 4.88 -1.45 22.18
CA VAL A 53 3.59 -0.77 22.28
C VAL A 53 2.96 -1.09 23.62
N GLU A 54 2.23 -0.13 24.18
CA GLU A 54 1.36 -0.37 25.33
C GLU A 54 -0.04 -0.73 24.86
N ALA A 55 -0.70 -1.66 25.55
CA ALA A 55 -2.08 -2.06 25.26
C ALA A 55 -2.98 -1.76 26.46
N ARG A 56 -3.98 -0.89 26.26
CA ARG A 56 -4.97 -0.51 27.28
C ARG A 56 -6.36 -0.97 26.89
N VAL A 57 -7.08 -1.58 27.83
CA VAL A 57 -8.48 -1.97 27.63
C VAL A 57 -9.38 -0.79 27.97
N VAL A 58 -10.23 -0.40 27.04
CA VAL A 58 -11.29 0.61 27.20
C VAL A 58 -12.63 -0.13 27.30
N PRO A 59 -13.28 -0.12 28.48
CA PRO A 59 -14.60 -0.73 28.66
C PRO A 59 -15.64 -0.10 27.73
N GLN A 60 -16.55 -0.91 27.20
CA GLN A 60 -17.68 -0.42 26.40
C GLN A 60 -18.99 -1.05 26.90
N GLU A 61 -20.05 -0.25 27.05
CA GLU A 61 -21.31 -0.72 27.64
C GLU A 61 -22.12 -1.67 26.74
N ARG A 62 -22.09 -1.43 25.41
CA ARG A 62 -22.95 -2.13 24.43
C ARG A 62 -22.15 -2.87 23.35
N ARG A 63 -20.83 -2.96 23.50
CA ARG A 63 -19.90 -3.57 22.53
C ARG A 63 -18.78 -4.29 23.30
N PRO A 64 -18.07 -5.25 22.68
CA PRO A 64 -16.86 -5.81 23.28
C PRO A 64 -15.86 -4.71 23.64
N ASN A 65 -15.13 -4.87 24.74
CA ASN A 65 -14.12 -3.89 25.16
C ASN A 65 -13.12 -3.61 24.03
N LYS A 66 -12.76 -2.34 23.87
CA LYS A 66 -11.83 -1.89 22.84
C LYS A 66 -10.41 -1.94 23.40
N ARG A 67 -9.49 -2.61 22.72
CA ARG A 67 -8.05 -2.53 23.03
C ARG A 67 -7.43 -1.41 22.23
N MET A 68 -6.89 -0.42 22.93
CA MET A 68 -6.14 0.70 22.39
C MET A 68 -4.65 0.39 22.49
N PHE A 69 -3.91 0.70 21.44
CA PHE A 69 -2.47 0.51 21.36
C PHE A 69 -1.79 1.86 21.20
N THR A 70 -0.65 2.04 21.86
CA THR A 70 0.13 3.29 21.82
C THR A 70 1.61 2.96 21.72
N LEU A 71 2.38 3.74 20.96
CA LEU A 71 3.84 3.61 20.95
C LEU A 71 4.43 3.92 22.33
N THR A 72 5.35 3.08 22.78
CA THR A 72 6.24 3.40 23.90
C THR A 72 7.46 4.16 23.39
N ASP A 73 8.26 4.72 24.31
CA ASP A 73 9.55 5.33 23.95
C ASP A 73 10.50 4.32 23.29
N ALA A 74 10.49 3.07 23.76
CA ALA A 74 11.23 1.98 23.14
C ALA A 74 10.73 1.67 21.72
N GLY A 75 9.41 1.73 21.51
CA GLY A 75 8.79 1.61 20.19
C GLY A 75 9.21 2.72 19.22
N ARG A 76 9.29 3.97 19.70
CA ARG A 76 9.80 5.11 18.91
C ARG A 76 11.26 4.94 18.55
N ALA A 77 12.12 4.67 19.53
CA ALA A 77 13.55 4.45 19.28
C ALA A 77 13.79 3.33 18.25
N ALA A 78 13.07 2.21 18.37
CA ALA A 78 13.17 1.11 17.41
C ALA A 78 12.70 1.49 15.98
N LEU A 79 11.74 2.41 15.86
CA LEU A 79 11.28 2.91 14.57
C LEU A 79 12.26 3.92 13.98
N ASP A 80 12.84 4.79 14.79
CA ASP A 80 13.84 5.78 14.38
C ASP A 80 15.10 5.09 13.85
N ASP A 81 15.59 4.07 14.55
CA ASP A 81 16.70 3.22 14.10
C ASP A 81 16.40 2.57 12.75
N PHE A 82 15.17 2.10 12.56
CA PHE A 82 14.75 1.51 11.30
C PHE A 82 14.66 2.54 10.17
N ALA A 83 14.16 3.75 10.45
CA ALA A 83 13.99 4.81 9.46
C ALA A 83 15.32 5.33 8.91
N LEU A 84 16.38 5.30 9.73
CA LEU A 84 17.73 5.73 9.35
C LEU A 84 18.56 4.62 8.69
N ALA A 85 18.14 3.36 8.81
CA ALA A 85 18.85 2.25 8.21
C ALA A 85 18.68 2.23 6.67
N PRO A 86 19.75 1.98 5.89
CA PRO A 86 19.65 1.86 4.45
C PRO A 86 18.64 0.79 4.02
N PRO A 87 17.67 1.12 3.15
CA PRO A 87 16.73 0.13 2.65
C PRO A 87 17.46 -0.88 1.76
N ARG A 88 17.00 -2.12 1.78
CA ARG A 88 17.44 -3.10 0.77
C ARG A 88 16.75 -2.80 -0.55
N PRO A 89 17.41 -3.07 -1.71
CA PRO A 89 16.75 -2.98 -2.99
C PRO A 89 15.46 -3.81 -3.04
N THR A 90 14.41 -3.24 -3.61
CA THR A 90 13.15 -3.95 -3.83
C THR A 90 13.33 -5.01 -4.92
N ALA A 91 13.03 -6.26 -4.60
CA ALA A 91 12.93 -7.33 -5.58
C ALA A 91 11.51 -7.37 -6.14
N ILE A 92 11.34 -7.10 -7.45
CA ILE A 92 10.05 -7.19 -8.13
C ILE A 92 9.81 -8.66 -8.49
N ARG A 93 8.66 -9.19 -8.07
CA ARG A 93 8.16 -10.52 -8.46
C ARG A 93 6.77 -10.34 -9.06
N ASP A 94 6.70 -10.28 -10.39
CA ASP A 94 5.44 -10.07 -11.11
C ASP A 94 5.18 -11.21 -12.08
N GLU A 95 4.16 -12.01 -11.78
CA GLU A 95 3.72 -13.15 -12.59
C GLU A 95 3.27 -12.72 -14.00
N LEU A 96 2.69 -11.51 -14.13
CA LEU A 96 2.27 -11.00 -15.43
C LEU A 96 3.47 -10.82 -16.36
N MET A 97 4.60 -10.34 -15.84
CA MET A 97 5.81 -10.17 -16.64
C MET A 97 6.32 -11.51 -17.19
N VAL A 98 6.26 -12.57 -16.38
CA VAL A 98 6.64 -13.93 -16.82
C VAL A 98 5.67 -14.44 -17.90
N LYS A 99 4.37 -14.22 -17.73
CA LYS A 99 3.35 -14.58 -18.74
C LYS A 99 3.55 -13.83 -20.06
N ILE A 100 3.88 -12.54 -20.01
CA ILE A 100 4.18 -11.73 -21.20
C ILE A 100 5.48 -12.20 -21.85
N GLN A 101 6.51 -12.53 -21.09
CA GLN A 101 7.75 -13.08 -21.66
C GLN A 101 7.50 -14.41 -22.38
N ALA A 102 6.59 -15.23 -21.88
CA ALA A 102 6.20 -16.49 -22.52
C ALA A 102 5.23 -16.32 -23.71
N SER A 103 4.84 -15.08 -24.05
CA SER A 103 3.77 -14.82 -25.02
C SER A 103 4.15 -15.03 -26.48
N ASP A 104 5.42 -15.19 -26.81
CA ASP A 104 5.89 -15.40 -28.20
C ASP A 104 5.35 -16.71 -28.84
N GLY A 105 4.65 -17.55 -28.10
CA GLY A 105 3.86 -18.68 -28.63
C GLY A 105 2.41 -18.75 -28.11
N ALA A 106 1.92 -17.71 -27.43
CA ALA A 106 0.59 -17.66 -26.84
C ALA A 106 -0.42 -16.94 -27.76
N ASP A 107 -1.71 -17.17 -27.51
CA ASP A 107 -2.79 -16.42 -28.13
C ASP A 107 -2.69 -14.92 -27.76
N PRO A 108 -2.54 -14.01 -28.74
CA PRO A 108 -2.48 -12.56 -28.49
C PRO A 108 -3.68 -12.01 -27.71
N ASP A 109 -4.87 -12.61 -27.85
CA ASP A 109 -6.06 -12.17 -27.14
C ASP A 109 -6.03 -12.58 -25.66
N ALA A 110 -5.40 -13.72 -25.34
CA ALA A 110 -5.16 -14.12 -23.95
C ALA A 110 -4.21 -13.14 -23.24
N VAL A 111 -3.15 -12.69 -23.93
CA VAL A 111 -2.20 -11.71 -23.38
C VAL A 111 -2.86 -10.35 -23.19
N ARG A 112 -3.68 -9.92 -24.16
CA ARG A 112 -4.50 -8.71 -24.07
C ARG A 112 -5.38 -8.74 -22.81
N ALA A 113 -6.12 -9.82 -22.59
CA ALA A 113 -7.01 -9.96 -21.43
C ALA A 113 -6.26 -9.82 -20.10
N LEU A 114 -5.06 -10.42 -19.98
CA LEU A 114 -4.22 -10.31 -18.79
C LEU A 114 -3.77 -8.86 -18.52
N VAL A 115 -3.42 -8.12 -19.57
CA VAL A 115 -3.02 -6.70 -19.46
C VAL A 115 -4.22 -5.84 -19.09
N GLU A 116 -5.38 -6.06 -19.73
CA GLU A 116 -6.62 -5.34 -19.42
C GLU A 116 -7.06 -5.57 -17.97
N GLU A 117 -6.94 -6.80 -17.47
CA GLU A 117 -7.19 -7.13 -16.08
C GLU A 117 -6.27 -6.31 -15.17
N ARG A 118 -4.94 -6.35 -15.38
CA ARG A 118 -3.96 -5.55 -14.61
C ARG A 118 -4.32 -4.06 -14.60
N MET A 119 -4.73 -3.51 -15.74
CA MET A 119 -5.18 -2.12 -15.84
C MET A 119 -6.46 -1.88 -15.03
N GLY A 120 -7.40 -2.82 -15.00
CA GLY A 120 -8.58 -2.76 -14.14
C GLY A 120 -8.22 -2.65 -12.65
N TRP A 121 -7.30 -3.50 -12.18
CA TRP A 121 -6.77 -3.42 -10.82
C TRP A 121 -6.11 -2.06 -10.52
N ALA A 122 -5.31 -1.53 -11.44
CA ALA A 122 -4.64 -0.23 -11.31
C ALA A 122 -5.65 0.92 -11.20
N ARG A 123 -6.69 0.95 -12.04
CA ARG A 123 -7.78 1.95 -11.96
C ARG A 123 -8.49 1.90 -10.61
N GLY A 124 -8.81 0.69 -10.12
CA GLY A 124 -9.45 0.51 -8.81
C GLY A 124 -8.61 1.07 -7.67
N LYS A 125 -7.29 0.84 -7.69
CA LYS A 125 -6.35 1.40 -6.71
C LYS A 125 -6.24 2.92 -6.82
N LEU A 126 -6.12 3.48 -8.03
CA LEU A 126 -6.07 4.93 -8.22
C LEU A 126 -7.31 5.62 -7.66
N ALA A 127 -8.50 5.07 -7.88
CA ALA A 127 -9.73 5.61 -7.30
C ALA A 127 -9.71 5.61 -5.76
N ARG A 128 -9.10 4.58 -5.14
CA ARG A 128 -8.90 4.52 -3.69
C ARG A 128 -7.88 5.56 -3.21
N TYR A 129 -6.80 5.73 -3.96
CA TYR A 129 -5.75 6.69 -3.66
C TYR A 129 -6.23 8.13 -3.76
N GLU A 130 -7.12 8.43 -4.70
CA GLU A 130 -7.69 9.76 -4.80
C GLU A 130 -8.55 10.10 -3.57
N ARG A 131 -9.40 9.18 -3.12
CA ARG A 131 -10.17 9.39 -1.87
C ARG A 131 -9.27 9.55 -0.64
N LEU A 132 -8.15 8.84 -0.58
CA LEU A 132 -7.19 9.02 0.52
C LEU A 132 -6.47 10.38 0.40
N ARG A 133 -6.13 10.81 -0.82
CA ARG A 133 -5.51 12.11 -1.09
C ARG A 133 -6.41 13.24 -0.62
N GLU A 134 -7.67 13.24 -1.03
CA GLU A 134 -8.68 14.22 -0.61
C GLU A 134 -8.77 14.31 0.92
N ARG A 135 -8.81 13.16 1.60
CA ARG A 135 -8.85 13.09 3.06
C ARG A 135 -7.58 13.62 3.74
N LEU A 136 -6.40 13.35 3.19
CA LEU A 136 -5.14 13.83 3.77
C LEU A 136 -4.98 15.34 3.61
N LEU A 137 -5.34 15.85 2.43
CA LEU A 137 -5.27 17.27 2.13
C LEU A 137 -6.28 18.08 2.94
N ASP A 138 -7.45 17.50 3.22
CA ASP A 138 -8.51 18.12 4.05
C ASP A 138 -8.87 19.53 3.57
N GLY A 139 -9.08 19.65 2.25
CA GLY A 139 -9.41 20.92 1.59
C GLY A 139 -8.23 21.85 1.29
N ARG A 140 -7.01 21.53 1.74
CA ARG A 140 -5.78 22.27 1.36
C ARG A 140 -5.29 21.85 -0.03
N ASP A 141 -4.58 22.74 -0.70
CA ASP A 141 -3.76 22.34 -1.85
C ASP A 141 -2.52 21.56 -1.39
N GLU A 142 -1.91 20.86 -2.34
CA GLU A 142 -0.76 19.96 -2.09
C GLU A 142 0.47 20.71 -1.56
N ASP A 143 0.79 21.87 -2.12
CA ASP A 143 1.98 22.63 -1.72
C ASP A 143 1.82 23.19 -0.30
N THR A 144 0.63 23.68 0.03
CA THR A 144 0.29 24.13 1.38
C THR A 144 0.34 22.97 2.38
N TYR A 145 -0.24 21.82 2.03
CA TYR A 145 -0.17 20.62 2.88
C TYR A 145 1.28 20.20 3.14
N LEU A 146 2.10 20.09 2.10
CA LEU A 146 3.48 19.64 2.21
C LEU A 146 4.39 20.62 2.96
N ARG A 147 4.06 21.91 2.94
CA ARG A 147 4.78 22.94 3.70
C ARG A 147 4.44 22.92 5.19
N ASP A 148 3.16 22.79 5.52
CA ASP A 148 2.67 23.12 6.85
C ASP A 148 2.32 21.88 7.71
N ALA A 149 2.12 20.71 7.09
CA ALA A 149 1.80 19.50 7.84
C ALA A 149 3.02 18.99 8.61
N GLU A 150 2.83 18.78 9.91
CA GLU A 150 3.84 18.15 10.79
C GLU A 150 4.27 16.77 10.27
N ARG A 151 3.36 16.04 9.62
CA ARG A 151 3.61 14.69 9.12
C ARG A 151 3.18 14.52 7.67
N ILE A 152 4.16 14.52 6.77
CA ILE A 152 3.94 14.33 5.32
C ILE A 152 4.19 12.89 4.84
N GLY A 153 4.76 12.01 5.67
CA GLY A 153 5.12 10.63 5.29
C GLY A 153 3.99 9.83 4.62
N PRO A 154 2.75 9.80 5.18
CA PRO A 154 1.61 9.14 4.54
C PRO A 154 1.35 9.66 3.13
N TYR A 155 1.42 10.98 2.94
CA TYR A 155 1.23 11.59 1.62
C TYR A 155 2.34 11.20 0.63
N LEU A 156 3.60 11.21 1.06
CA LEU A 156 4.73 10.81 0.19
C LEU A 156 4.61 9.35 -0.28
N THR A 157 4.16 8.45 0.60
CA THR A 157 3.94 7.04 0.22
C THR A 157 2.72 6.87 -0.68
N LEU A 158 1.66 7.67 -0.48
CA LEU A 158 0.50 7.73 -1.36
C LEU A 158 0.89 8.22 -2.76
N MET A 159 1.66 9.31 -2.84
CA MET A 159 2.18 9.85 -4.09
C MET A 159 2.94 8.76 -4.87
N ARG A 160 3.84 8.03 -4.22
CA ARG A 160 4.57 6.91 -4.85
C ARG A 160 3.64 5.81 -5.36
N GLY A 161 2.58 5.49 -4.61
CA GLY A 161 1.55 4.52 -5.01
C GLY A 161 0.78 4.97 -6.24
N ARG A 162 0.35 6.24 -6.29
CA ARG A 162 -0.34 6.82 -7.46
C ARG A 162 0.54 6.76 -8.70
N SER A 163 1.78 7.24 -8.62
CA SER A 163 2.70 7.20 -9.75
C SER A 163 2.96 5.77 -10.27
N PHE A 164 2.96 4.77 -9.36
CA PHE A 164 3.09 3.37 -9.76
C PHE A 164 1.91 2.89 -10.60
N GLU A 165 0.70 3.14 -10.13
CA GLU A 165 -0.51 2.64 -10.80
C GLU A 165 -0.80 3.44 -12.08
N GLU A 166 -0.48 4.73 -12.12
CA GLU A 166 -0.49 5.52 -13.35
C GLU A 166 0.49 4.95 -14.39
N GLU A 167 1.68 4.52 -13.97
CA GLU A 167 2.63 3.88 -14.88
C GLU A 167 2.12 2.51 -15.37
N ASN A 168 1.48 1.72 -14.51
CA ASN A 168 0.83 0.47 -14.94
C ASN A 168 -0.21 0.71 -16.05
N LEU A 169 -0.96 1.81 -15.97
CA LEU A 169 -1.90 2.20 -17.02
C LEU A 169 -1.18 2.62 -18.31
N ARG A 170 -0.21 3.54 -18.22
CA ARG A 170 0.58 3.99 -19.39
C ARG A 170 1.26 2.83 -20.10
N TRP A 171 1.89 1.95 -19.34
CA TRP A 171 2.53 0.74 -19.85
C TRP A 171 1.51 -0.20 -20.50
N GLY A 172 0.38 -0.46 -19.82
CA GLY A 172 -0.68 -1.33 -20.34
C GLY A 172 -1.25 -0.85 -21.68
N GLU A 173 -1.56 0.44 -21.79
CA GLU A 173 -2.03 1.08 -23.04
C GLU A 173 -1.04 0.86 -24.18
N ARG A 174 0.25 1.06 -23.92
CA ARG A 174 1.31 0.83 -24.90
C ARG A 174 1.41 -0.62 -25.34
N VAL A 175 1.31 -1.57 -24.41
CA VAL A 175 1.34 -3.00 -24.73
C VAL A 175 0.13 -3.38 -25.60
N LEU A 176 -1.07 -2.90 -25.27
CA LEU A 176 -2.28 -3.19 -26.03
C LEU A 176 -2.23 -2.64 -27.47
N ASP A 177 -1.67 -1.45 -27.67
CA ASP A 177 -1.42 -0.88 -29.02
C ASP A 177 -0.43 -1.74 -29.82
N ILE A 178 0.67 -2.18 -29.20
CA ILE A 178 1.66 -3.07 -29.84
C ILE A 178 1.00 -4.39 -30.27
N LEU A 179 0.22 -5.03 -29.39
CA LEU A 179 -0.45 -6.30 -29.68
C LEU A 179 -1.47 -6.14 -30.82
N ALA A 180 -2.27 -5.06 -30.81
CA ALA A 180 -3.24 -4.79 -31.87
C ALA A 180 -2.58 -4.66 -33.27
N ARG A 181 -1.43 -3.97 -33.34
CA ARG A 181 -0.68 -3.80 -34.59
C ARG A 181 -0.11 -5.11 -35.11
N ARG A 182 0.40 -5.99 -34.23
CA ARG A 182 0.95 -7.29 -34.63
C ARG A 182 -0.12 -8.24 -35.19
N THR A 183 -1.28 -8.33 -34.55
CA THR A 183 -2.40 -9.14 -35.06
C THR A 183 -2.90 -8.64 -36.41
N SER A 184 -2.97 -7.32 -36.58
CA SER A 184 -3.37 -6.67 -37.84
C SER A 184 -2.38 -6.88 -39.00
N HIS A 185 -1.12 -7.22 -38.70
CA HIS A 185 -0.11 -7.54 -39.71
C HIS A 185 -0.12 -9.03 -40.07
N ALA A 186 -0.31 -9.91 -39.08
CA ALA A 186 -0.40 -11.35 -39.30
C ALA A 186 -1.61 -11.77 -40.15
N GLY A 187 -2.74 -11.09 -40.06
CA GLY A 187 -3.94 -11.37 -40.88
C GLY A 187 -3.89 -10.85 -42.33
N ARG A 188 -2.77 -10.24 -42.76
CA ARG A 188 -2.58 -9.71 -44.12
C ARG A 188 -1.53 -10.46 -44.96
N SER A 189 -0.87 -11.47 -44.39
CA SER A 189 -0.02 -12.43 -45.10
C SER A 189 -0.76 -13.74 -45.31
#